data_AF-A0A0V1J7X7-F1
#
_entry.id   AF-A0A0V1J7X7-F1
#
_cell.length_a   1.000
_cell.length_b   1.000
_cell.length_c   1.000
_cell.angle_alpha   90.00
_cell.angle_beta   90.00
_cell.angle_gamma   90.00
#
_symmetry.space_group_name_H-M   'P 1'
#
loop_
_entity.id
_entity.type
_entity.pdbx_description
1 polymer ?
#
loop_
_entity_poly.entity_id
_entity_poly.type
_entity_poly.pdbx_seq_one_letter_code
_entity_poly.pdbx_strand_id
1 'polypeptide(L)'
;MFIFYVIALYTFQLGVTPTEYQCFQDNNPVDWFFVYKLPGGKSSHYLLPAAADWTAAAEIDAAQQPIHSTMNKYFGAGNKDHANI
;
A
#
# COMPACT_ATOMS: atom_id res chain seq x y z
N MET A 1 16.61 6.90 50.38
CA MET A 1 16.89 7.29 48.97
C MET A 1 16.95 6.02 48.14
N PHE A 2 15.81 5.62 47.60
CA PHE A 2 15.70 4.50 46.66
C PHE A 2 14.65 4.95 45.66
N ILE A 3 15.04 5.91 44.82
CA ILE A 3 14.19 6.36 43.71
C ILE A 3 14.25 5.21 42.72
N PHE A 4 13.20 4.39 42.77
CA PHE A 4 12.88 3.43 41.73
C PHE A 4 13.01 4.14 40.41
N TYR A 5 14.07 3.80 39.68
CA TYR A 5 14.33 4.19 38.32
C TYR A 5 13.29 3.46 37.46
N VAL A 6 12.01 3.83 37.64
CA VAL A 6 10.93 3.50 36.73
C VAL A 6 11.27 4.30 35.49
N ILE A 7 12.06 3.67 34.62
CA ILE A 7 12.13 4.01 33.22
C ILE A 7 10.71 3.72 32.73
N ALA A 8 9.82 4.69 32.94
CA ALA A 8 8.68 4.87 32.09
C ALA A 8 9.33 5.10 30.72
N LEU A 9 9.46 4.02 29.95
CA LEU A 9 9.38 4.10 28.52
C LEU A 9 8.03 4.77 28.26
N TYR A 10 8.02 6.09 28.33
CA TYR A 10 7.15 6.90 27.53
C TYR A 10 7.48 6.44 26.12
N THR A 11 6.73 5.45 25.64
CA THR A 11 6.53 5.27 24.23
C THR A 11 6.06 6.64 23.79
N PHE A 12 6.99 7.43 23.25
CA PHE A 12 6.69 8.63 22.53
C PHE A 12 5.78 8.13 21.42
N GLN A 13 4.47 8.18 21.66
CA GLN A 13 3.47 7.98 20.66
C GLN A 13 3.62 9.21 19.78
N LEU A 14 4.63 9.14 18.89
CA LEU A 14 4.51 9.80 17.61
C LEU A 14 3.13 9.41 17.13
N GLY A 15 2.20 10.36 17.18
CA GLY A 15 0.85 10.23 16.65
C GLY A 15 0.89 10.12 15.12
N VAL A 16 1.82 9.34 14.58
CA VAL A 16 1.61 8.66 13.33
C VAL A 16 0.61 7.56 13.67
N THR A 17 -0.67 7.91 13.68
CA THR A 17 -1.63 6.95 13.13
C THR A 17 -1.01 6.54 11.80
N PRO A 18 -0.67 5.25 11.59
CA PRO A 18 -0.29 4.79 10.26
C PRO A 18 -1.54 5.05 9.44
N THR A 19 -1.59 6.21 8.79
CA THR A 19 -2.61 6.53 7.83
C THR A 19 -2.28 5.57 6.70
N GLU A 20 -2.95 4.42 6.72
CA GLU A 20 -3.65 3.73 5.63
C GLU A 20 -3.08 3.82 4.19
N TYR A 21 -1.84 4.24 3.99
CA TYR A 21 -1.12 4.26 2.72
C TYR A 21 -0.50 2.89 2.49
N GLN A 22 -1.37 1.90 2.47
CA GLN A 22 -1.06 0.54 2.15
C GLN A 22 -1.39 0.28 0.69
N CYS A 23 -0.55 -0.52 0.02
CA CYS A 23 -0.88 -1.05 -1.28
C CYS A 23 -1.96 -2.13 -1.15
N PHE A 24 -2.82 -2.27 -2.15
CA PHE A 24 -3.88 -3.28 -2.18
C PHE A 24 -3.88 -4.02 -3.50
N GLN A 25 -4.05 -5.34 -3.45
CA GLN A 25 -4.48 -6.15 -4.59
C GLN A 25 -5.91 -6.59 -4.32
N ASP A 26 -6.85 -6.15 -5.16
CA ASP A 26 -8.28 -6.33 -4.96
C ASP A 26 -8.71 -5.69 -3.62
N ASN A 27 -8.93 -6.50 -2.57
CA ASN A 27 -9.22 -6.00 -1.21
C ASN A 27 -8.20 -6.48 -0.17
N ASN A 28 -7.07 -7.03 -0.62
CA ASN A 28 -6.03 -7.59 0.24
C ASN A 28 -4.88 -6.60 0.41
N PRO A 29 -4.49 -6.27 1.64
CA PRO A 29 -3.31 -5.46 1.92
C PRO A 29 -2.04 -6.15 1.43
N VAL A 30 -1.19 -5.42 0.70
CA VAL A 30 0.15 -5.85 0.28
C VAL A 30 1.20 -4.81 0.67
N ASP A 31 2.44 -5.25 0.86
CA ASP A 31 3.53 -4.38 1.30
C ASP A 31 4.05 -3.49 0.15
N TRP A 32 4.21 -4.08 -1.03
CA TRP A 32 4.61 -3.41 -2.26
C TRP A 32 4.08 -4.17 -3.47
N PHE A 33 4.11 -3.56 -4.65
CA PHE A 33 3.92 -4.25 -5.92
C PHE A 33 4.75 -3.55 -7.01
N PHE A 34 5.11 -4.28 -8.06
CA PHE A 34 5.62 -3.69 -9.30
C PHE A 34 4.60 -3.85 -10.42
N VAL A 35 4.52 -2.87 -11.32
CA VAL A 35 3.70 -2.95 -12.54
C VAL A 35 4.56 -2.62 -13.75
N TYR A 36 4.49 -3.47 -14.78
CA TYR A 36 5.05 -3.21 -16.10
C TYR A 36 3.92 -3.12 -17.12
N LYS A 37 3.68 -1.90 -17.64
CA LYS A 37 2.67 -1.65 -18.67
C LYS A 37 3.24 -1.98 -20.06
N LEU A 38 2.50 -2.77 -20.84
CA LEU A 38 2.85 -3.07 -22.23
C LEU A 38 2.56 -1.88 -23.16
N PRO A 39 3.35 -1.69 -24.23
CA PRO A 39 3.13 -0.61 -25.20
C PRO A 39 1.81 -0.82 -25.96
N GLY A 40 1.19 0.29 -26.37
CA GLY A 40 0.05 0.26 -27.30
C GLY A 40 -1.30 -0.20 -26.73
N GLY A 41 -1.41 -0.41 -25.41
CA GLY A 41 -2.67 -0.87 -24.80
C GLY A 41 -2.80 -0.59 -23.31
N LYS A 42 -3.79 -1.26 -22.71
CA LYS A 42 -4.07 -1.28 -21.27
C LYS A 42 -3.52 -2.52 -20.58
N SER A 43 -2.86 -3.43 -21.29
CA SER A 43 -2.35 -4.65 -20.69
C SER A 43 -1.07 -4.39 -19.86
N SER A 44 -0.94 -5.09 -18.73
CA SER A 44 0.18 -4.99 -17.81
C SER A 44 0.49 -6.32 -17.15
N HIS A 45 1.74 -6.47 -16.72
CA HIS A 45 2.17 -7.48 -15.77
C HIS A 45 2.34 -6.83 -14.40
N TYR A 46 2.10 -7.57 -13.32
CA TYR A 46 2.49 -7.12 -11.99
C TYR A 46 3.24 -8.21 -11.22
N LEU A 47 3.97 -7.79 -10.20
CA LEU A 47 4.68 -8.66 -9.27
C LEU A 47 4.33 -8.26 -7.83
N LEU A 48 4.07 -9.27 -6.99
CA LEU A 48 3.72 -9.10 -5.59
C LEU A 48 4.84 -9.58 -4.66
N PRO A 49 4.78 -9.26 -3.35
CA PRO A 49 5.73 -9.76 -2.39
C PRO A 49 5.70 -11.29 -2.36
N ALA A 50 6.90 -11.89 -2.34
CA ALA A 50 7.10 -13.34 -2.34
C ALA A 50 6.55 -14.11 -3.56
N ALA A 51 6.08 -13.42 -4.62
CA ALA A 51 5.76 -14.08 -5.88
C ALA A 51 7.04 -14.54 -6.58
N ALA A 52 7.02 -15.76 -7.12
CA ALA A 52 8.16 -16.33 -7.84
C ALA A 52 8.36 -15.68 -9.22
N ASP A 53 7.27 -15.24 -9.85
CA ASP A 53 7.25 -14.72 -11.22
C ASP A 53 6.21 -13.61 -11.39
N TRP A 54 6.36 -12.84 -12.47
CA TRP A 54 5.38 -11.86 -12.92
C TRP A 54 4.08 -12.53 -13.35
N THR A 55 2.94 -11.86 -13.15
CA THR A 55 1.66 -12.37 -13.64
C THR A 55 1.61 -12.41 -15.16
N ALA A 56 0.70 -13.22 -15.72
CA ALA A 56 0.30 -13.07 -17.11
C ALA A 56 -0.23 -11.65 -17.38
N ALA A 57 -0.14 -11.21 -18.65
CA ALA A 57 -0.65 -9.91 -19.04
C ALA A 57 -2.17 -9.85 -18.83
N ALA A 58 -2.63 -8.80 -18.14
CA ALA A 58 -4.03 -8.51 -17.92
C ALA A 58 -4.30 -7.01 -18.02
N GLU A 59 -5.56 -6.62 -18.17
CA GLU A 59 -5.95 -5.20 -18.22
C GLU A 59 -5.62 -4.49 -16.90
N ILE A 60 -4.80 -3.43 -16.98
CA ILE A 60 -4.22 -2.69 -15.85
C ILE A 60 -5.26 -2.00 -14.96
N ASP A 61 -6.42 -1.67 -15.53
CA ASP A 61 -7.52 -0.99 -14.84
C ASP A 61 -8.63 -1.94 -14.39
N ALA A 62 -8.45 -3.26 -14.49
CA ALA A 62 -9.37 -4.21 -13.88
C ALA A 62 -9.31 -4.09 -12.33
N ALA A 63 -10.46 -4.26 -11.66
CA ALA A 63 -10.61 -3.98 -10.24
C ALA A 63 -9.64 -4.78 -9.34
N GLN A 64 -9.26 -5.98 -9.78
CA GLN A 64 -8.35 -6.90 -9.08
C GLN A 64 -6.87 -6.53 -9.25
N GLN A 65 -6.54 -5.58 -10.12
CA GLN A 65 -5.17 -5.16 -10.35
C GLN A 65 -4.68 -4.27 -9.21
N PRO A 66 -3.45 -4.48 -8.74
CA PRO A 66 -2.96 -3.78 -7.54
C PRO A 66 -2.96 -2.26 -7.69
N ILE A 67 -2.70 -1.74 -8.90
CA ILE A 67 -2.77 -0.31 -9.17
C ILE A 67 -4.21 0.23 -9.08
N HIS A 68 -5.19 -0.49 -9.62
CA HIS A 68 -6.59 -0.09 -9.54
C HIS A 68 -7.08 -0.09 -8.09
N SER A 69 -6.90 -1.20 -7.37
CA SER A 69 -7.37 -1.34 -5.99
C SER A 69 -6.70 -0.34 -5.04
N THR A 70 -5.39 -0.12 -5.18
CA THR A 70 -4.68 0.89 -4.38
C THR A 70 -5.21 2.29 -4.67
N MET A 71 -5.34 2.68 -5.94
CA MET A 71 -5.79 4.03 -6.28
C MET A 71 -7.27 4.25 -5.94
N ASN A 72 -8.11 3.24 -6.11
CA ASN A 72 -9.52 3.31 -5.74
C ASN A 72 -9.68 3.50 -4.23
N LYS A 73 -8.90 2.79 -3.41
CA LYS A 73 -8.88 2.99 -1.96
C LYS A 73 -8.46 4.40 -1.59
N TYR A 74 -7.39 4.89 -2.24
CA TYR A 74 -6.87 6.24 -2.01
C TYR A 74 -7.85 7.34 -2.39
N PHE A 75 -8.43 7.29 -3.60
CA PHE A 75 -9.41 8.28 -4.06
C PHE A 75 -10.74 8.20 -3.32
N GLY A 76 -11.15 7.00 -2.88
CA GLY A 76 -12.36 6.77 -2.09
C GLY A 76 -12.24 7.19 -0.62
N ALA A 77 -11.02 7.35 -0.09
CA ALA A 77 -10.78 7.65 1.33
C ALA A 77 -11.32 9.03 1.79
N GLY A 78 -11.69 9.93 0.87
CA GLY A 78 -12.37 11.21 1.16
C GLY A 78 -11.51 12.26 1.89
N ASN A 79 -10.54 11.84 2.69
CA ASN A 79 -9.58 12.66 3.40
C ASN A 79 -8.39 12.96 2.48
N LYS A 80 -8.44 14.12 1.81
CA LYS A 80 -7.43 14.57 0.83
C LYS A 80 -6.15 15.12 1.46
N ASP A 81 -6.02 15.04 2.78
CA ASP A 81 -4.92 15.67 3.52
C ASP A 81 -3.54 15.12 3.13
N HIS A 82 -3.49 13.95 2.49
CA HIS A 82 -2.24 13.37 1.98
C HIS A 82 -2.36 12.94 0.51
N ALA A 83 -2.91 13.83 -0.32
CA ALA A 83 -3.01 13.73 -1.79
C ALA A 83 -1.64 13.70 -2.54
N ASN A 84 -0.51 13.50 -1.85
CA ASN A 84 0.82 13.45 -2.45
C ASN A 84 1.44 12.06 -2.22
N ILE A 85 1.35 11.22 -3.25
CA ILE A 85 2.28 10.10 -3.47
C ILE A 85 3.58 10.64 -4.08
#